data_AF-A0A7K3S635-F1
#
_entry.id   AF-A0A7K3S635-F1
#
_cell.length_a   1.000
_cell.length_b   1.000
_cell.length_c   1.000
_cell.angle_alpha   90.00
_cell.angle_beta   90.00
_cell.angle_gamma   90.00
#
_symmetry.space_group_name_H-M   'P 1'
#
loop_
_entity.id
_entity.type
_entity.pdbx_description
1 polymer ?
#
loop_
_entity_poly.entity_id
_entity_poly.type
_entity_poly.pdbx_seq_one_letter_code
_entity_poly.pdbx_strand_id
1 'polypeptide(L)' 'LARARGVYADPERVVICAGFAHGLALLGRVLRGRRVREVAVESYGLDLHTNLLTDAGLRIPCLPLDEHGSRTGD' A
#
# COMPACT_ATOMS: atom_id res chain seq x y z
N LEU A 1 -9.08 -4.31 -15.19
CA LEU A 1 -9.00 -4.96 -13.86
C LEU A 1 -9.53 -6.39 -13.90
N ALA A 2 -10.80 -6.63 -14.25
CA ALA A 2 -11.39 -7.98 -14.30
C ALA A 2 -10.58 -9.00 -15.13
N ARG A 3 -10.26 -8.70 -16.39
CA ARG A 3 -9.56 -9.65 -17.29
C ARG A 3 -8.16 -10.06 -16.78
N ALA A 4 -7.38 -9.11 -16.29
CA ALA A 4 -5.96 -9.33 -15.97
C ALA A 4 -5.71 -9.63 -14.48
N ARG A 5 -6.61 -9.18 -13.59
CA ARG A 5 -6.47 -9.28 -12.13
C ARG A 5 -7.64 -9.98 -11.45
N GLY A 6 -8.69 -10.39 -12.17
CA GLY A 6 -9.87 -11.05 -11.59
C GLY A 6 -10.74 -10.15 -10.69
N VAL A 7 -10.47 -8.85 -10.64
CA VAL A 7 -11.16 -7.90 -9.74
C VAL A 7 -12.40 -7.32 -10.39
N TYR A 8 -13.54 -7.40 -9.71
CA TYR A 8 -14.72 -6.59 -10.01
C TYR A 8 -14.55 -5.19 -9.40
N ALA A 9 -14.54 -4.17 -10.25
CA ALA A 9 -14.44 -2.77 -9.84
C ALA A 9 -15.51 -1.97 -10.58
N ASP A 10 -16.34 -1.27 -9.81
CA ASP A 10 -17.29 -0.29 -10.34
C ASP A 10 -16.51 0.88 -10.98
N PRO A 11 -16.77 1.24 -12.25
CA PRO A 11 -16.09 2.34 -12.92
C PRO A 11 -16.10 3.65 -12.13
N GLU A 12 -17.19 3.95 -11.41
CA GLU A 12 -17.33 5.18 -10.61
C GLU A 12 -16.46 5.17 -9.34
N ARG A 13 -15.81 4.05 -9.03
CA ARG A 13 -14.90 3.88 -7.88
C ARG A 13 -13.43 3.77 -8.29
N VAL A 14 -13.10 4.03 -9.56
CA VAL A 14 -11.72 4.01 -10.08
C VAL A 14 -11.15 5.42 -10.04
N VAL A 15 -9.97 5.57 -9.44
CA VAL A 15 -9.25 6.85 -9.38
C VAL A 15 -8.03 6.80 -10.31
N ILE A 16 -7.96 7.73 -11.26
CA ILE A 16 -6.79 7.89 -12.13
C ILE A 16 -5.71 8.68 -11.39
N CYS A 17 -4.51 8.11 -11.31
CA CYS A 17 -3.36 8.71 -10.65
C CYS A 17 -2.27 9.05 -11.67
N ALA A 18 -1.40 10.01 -11.35
CA ALA A 18 -0.25 10.40 -12.19
C ALA A 18 0.93 9.41 -12.10
N GLY A 19 0.66 8.13 -11.82
CA GLY A 19 1.64 7.09 -11.57
C GLY A 19 1.59 6.50 -10.16
N PHE A 20 2.46 5.50 -9.92
CA PHE A 20 2.46 4.70 -8.69
C PHE A 20 2.72 5.53 -7.43
N ALA A 21 3.80 6.33 -7.42
CA ALA A 21 4.18 7.14 -6.25
C ALA A 21 3.07 8.13 -5.86
N HIS A 22 2.43 8.79 -6.84
CA HIS A 22 1.30 9.68 -6.58
C HIS A 22 0.11 8.89 -5.99
N GLY A 23 -0.23 7.74 -6.56
CA GLY A 23 -1.29 6.88 -6.03
C GLY A 23 -1.02 6.41 -4.59
N LEU A 24 0.22 6.02 -4.29
CA LEU A 24 0.62 5.57 -2.95
C LEU A 24 0.54 6.72 -1.93
N ALA A 25 1.00 7.93 -2.29
CA ALA A 25 0.89 9.11 -1.44
C ALA A 25 -0.59 9.49 -1.16
N LEU A 26 -1.47 9.40 -2.17
CA LEU A 26 -2.91 9.58 -1.99
C LEU A 26 -3.49 8.55 -1.03
N LEU A 27 -3.16 7.27 -1.22
CA LEU A 27 -3.62 6.18 -0.36
C LEU A 27 -3.17 6.38 1.10
N GLY A 28 -1.91 6.75 1.32
CA GLY A 28 -1.37 7.05 2.66
C GLY A 28 -2.20 8.12 3.40
N ARG A 29 -2.50 9.24 2.72
CA ARG A 29 -3.35 10.30 3.28
C ARG A 29 -4.77 9.81 3.60
N VAL A 30 -5.38 9.02 2.71
CA VAL A 30 -6.72 8.45 2.93
C VAL A 30 -6.74 7.52 4.14
N LEU A 31 -5.76 6.62 4.25
CA LEU A 31 -5.63 5.68 5.38
C LEU A 31 -5.46 6.45 6.69
N ARG A 32 -4.60 7.46 6.70
CA ARG A 32 -4.40 8.31 7.88
C ARG A 32 -5.68 9.04 8.28
N GLY A 33 -6.41 9.63 7.32
CA GLY A 33 -7.71 10.26 7.55
C GLY A 33 -8.76 9.29 8.10
N ARG A 34 -8.67 8.00 7.75
CA ARG A 34 -9.47 6.90 8.31
C ARG A 34 -8.96 6.37 9.66
N ARG A 35 -7.98 7.06 10.27
CA ARG A 35 -7.36 6.72 11.56
C ARG A 35 -6.55 5.41 11.56
N VAL A 36 -6.18 4.90 10.39
CA VAL A 36 -5.15 3.86 10.29
C VAL A 36 -3.84 4.44 10.82
N ARG A 37 -3.10 3.63 11.58
CA ARG A 37 -1.85 4.05 12.23
C ARG A 37 -0.63 3.36 11.64
N GLU A 38 -0.81 2.19 11.06
CA GLU A 38 0.28 1.33 10.61
C GLU A 38 -0.07 0.71 9.25
N VAL A 39 0.93 0.60 8.39
CA VAL A 39 0.86 -0.16 7.14
C VAL A 39 2.06 -1.07 7.11
N ALA A 40 1.80 -2.37 7.17
CA ALA A 40 2.86 -3.36 7.09
C ALA A 40 3.44 -3.41 5.67
N VAL A 41 4.76 -3.54 5.57
CA VAL A 41 5.49 -3.68 4.31
C VAL A 41 6.45 -4.85 4.41
N GLU A 42 6.93 -5.34 3.27
CA GLU A 42 7.95 -6.38 3.25
C GLU A 42 9.25 -5.85 3.88
N SER A 43 9.97 -6.70 4.64
CA SER A 43 11.29 -6.33 5.17
C SER A 43 12.35 -6.12 4.08
N TYR A 44 12.08 -6.57 2.85
CA TYR A 44 12.89 -6.30 1.67
C TYR A 44 12.14 -5.35 0.73
N GLY A 45 12.63 -4.14 0.54
CA GLY A 45 11.98 -3.15 -0.32
C GLY A 45 12.83 -1.90 -0.56
N LEU A 46 12.34 -1.02 -1.44
CA LEU A 46 12.94 0.29 -1.70
C LEU A 46 12.38 1.34 -0.74
N ASP A 47 13.26 2.05 -0.05
CA ASP A 47 12.89 3.09 0.93
C ASP A 47 12.05 4.22 0.33
N LEU A 48 12.17 4.47 -0.98
CA LEU A 48 11.40 5.50 -1.69
C LEU A 48 9.88 5.37 -1.46
N HIS A 49 9.37 4.13 -1.41
CA HIS A 49 7.93 3.90 -1.26
C HIS A 49 7.48 3.97 0.20
N THR A 50 8.29 3.47 1.13
CA THR A 50 7.98 3.52 2.57
C THR A 50 8.03 4.96 3.06
N ASN A 51 8.93 5.79 2.53
CA ASN A 51 9.00 7.23 2.82
C ASN A 51 7.68 7.96 2.53
N LEU A 52 7.00 7.64 1.42
CA LEU A 52 5.70 8.24 1.10
C LEU A 52 4.62 7.91 2.15
N LEU A 53 4.71 6.75 2.79
CA LEU A 53 3.77 6.33 3.83
C LEU A 53 4.13 6.92 5.20
N THR A 54 5.43 7.00 5.53
CA THR A 54 5.88 7.69 6.75
C THR A 54 5.59 9.18 6.70
N ASP A 55 5.75 9.83 5.55
CA ASP A 55 5.41 11.25 5.33
C ASP A 55 3.90 11.49 5.50
N ALA A 56 3.06 10.49 5.22
CA ALA A 56 1.63 10.51 5.52
C ALA A 56 1.31 10.27 7.02
N GLY A 57 2.32 10.08 7.87
CA GLY A 57 2.20 9.87 9.31
C GLY A 57 1.83 8.45 9.72
N LEU A 58 2.13 7.45 8.88
CA LEU A 58 1.91 6.03 9.16
C LEU A 58 3.20 5.37 9.66
N ARG A 59 3.10 4.47 10.64
CA ARG A 59 4.22 3.60 11.02
C ARG A 59 4.30 2.41 10.06
N ILE A 60 5.50 1.90 9.86
CA ILE A 60 5.80 0.91 8.82
C ILE A 60 6.46 -0.31 9.47
N PRO A 61 5.68 -1.21 10.12
CA PRO A 61 6.23 -2.47 10.60
C PRO A 61 6.64 -3.35 9.42
N CYS A 62 7.90 -3.80 9.42
CA CYS A 62 8.41 -4.70 8.39
C CYS A 62 8.03 -6.15 8.69
N LEU A 63 7.46 -6.84 7.70
CA LEU A 63 7.10 -8.25 7.78
C LEU A 63 8.31 -9.14 7.46
N PRO A 64 8.53 -10.23 8.22
CA PRO A 64 9.55 -11.20 7.87
C PRO A 64 9.17 -11.94 6.59
N LEU A 65 10.19 -12.47 5.90
CA LEU A 65 10.02 -13.22 4.65
C LEU A 65 10.30 -14.72 4.88
N ASP A 66 9.62 -15.57 4.13
CA ASP A 66 9.97 -16.97 3.89
C ASP A 66 10.01 -17.29 2.39
N GLU A 67 10.10 -18.56 2.03
CA GLU A 67 10.14 -19.03 0.64
C GLU A 67 8.87 -18.73 -0.17
N HIS A 68 7.79 -18.31 0.50
CA HIS A 68 6.53 -17.91 -0.11
C HIS A 68 6.31 -16.38 -0.09
N GLY A 69 7.24 -15.62 0.49
CA GLY A 69 7.21 -14.16 0.56
C GLY A 69 6.90 -13.65 1.97
N SER A 70 6.16 -12.54 2.06
CA SER A 70 5.84 -11.90 3.33
C SER A 70 4.96 -12.75 4.23
N ARG A 71 5.45 -13.00 5.45
CA ARG A 71 4.69 -13.67 6.52
C ARG A 71 3.79 -12.66 7.21
N THR A 72 2.49 -12.76 6.96
CA THR A 72 1.48 -11.85 7.53
C THR A 72 0.95 -12.27 8.91
N GLY A 73 1.43 -13.40 9.43
CA GLY A 73 0.88 -14.12 10.61
C GLY A 73 0.37 -15.50 10.21
N ASP A 74 -0.09 -16.28 11.20
CA ASP A 74 -1.01 -17.42 11.00
C ASP A 74 -2.46 -16.94 11.05
#